data_AF-A0A4V2X9T4-F1
#
_entry.id   AF-A0A4V2X9T4-F1
#
_cell.length_a   1.000
_cell.length_b   1.000
_cell.length_c   1.000
_cell.angle_alpha   90.00
_cell.angle_beta   90.00
_cell.angle_gamma   90.00
#
_symmetry.space_group_name_H-M   'P 1'
#
loop_
_entity.id
_entity.type
_entity.pdbx_description
1 polymer ?
#
loop_
_entity_poly.entity_id
_entity_poly.type
_entity_poly.pdbx_seq_one_letter_code
_entity_poly.pdbx_strand_id
1 'polypeptide(L)'
;MKHGTDLIHRNVRTILDLCFPDEPFDDQLRKTWMTESLLCSAPEEGKSVKSTAWRACSSCYLKPQLDLLSKAFIVALGLKAQQRLRSVGLTFFAAGAASPPGCNLPSTRDSWLKAAMALRTRGRN
;
A
#
# COMPACT_ATOMS: atom_id res chain seq x y z
N MET A 1 5.94 10.71 -9.67
CA MET A 1 6.03 10.88 -8.20
C MET A 1 6.59 12.23 -7.76
N LYS A 2 7.88 12.59 -7.95
CA LYS A 2 8.42 13.88 -7.46
C LYS A 2 7.75 15.11 -8.08
N HIS A 3 7.38 15.02 -9.36
CA HIS A 3 6.67 16.06 -10.12
C HIS A 3 5.30 15.58 -10.64
N GLY A 4 4.79 14.45 -10.12
CA GLY A 4 3.54 13.88 -10.58
C GLY A 4 2.34 14.69 -10.08
N THR A 5 1.45 15.09 -10.98
CA THR A 5 0.32 15.98 -10.67
C THR A 5 -1.04 15.27 -10.64
N ASP A 6 -1.11 14.03 -11.11
CA ASP A 6 -2.34 13.25 -11.05
C ASP A 6 -2.76 12.94 -9.60
N LEU A 7 -4.00 12.48 -9.46
CA LEU A 7 -4.61 12.28 -8.15
C LEU A 7 -3.90 11.19 -7.34
N ILE A 8 -3.43 10.10 -7.96
CA ILE A 8 -2.71 9.04 -7.25
C ILE A 8 -1.37 9.57 -6.72
N HIS A 9 -0.63 10.34 -7.51
CA HIS A 9 0.63 10.94 -7.08
C HIS A 9 0.43 11.89 -5.88
N ARG A 10 -0.59 12.74 -5.92
CA ARG A 10 -0.91 13.65 -4.80
C ARG A 10 -1.32 12.90 -3.53
N ASN A 11 -2.10 11.83 -3.67
CA ASN A 11 -2.53 11.02 -2.54
C ASN A 11 -1.38 10.23 -1.93
N VAL A 12 -0.52 9.61 -2.76
CA VAL A 12 0.70 8.95 -2.28
C VAL A 12 1.60 9.95 -1.56
N ARG A 13 1.78 11.16 -2.11
CA ARG A 13 2.56 12.19 -1.43
C ARG A 13 1.98 12.56 -0.07
N THR A 14 0.66 12.73 0.01
CA THR A 14 -0.05 12.98 1.27
C THR A 14 0.19 11.85 2.29
N ILE A 15 0.11 10.59 1.86
CA ILE A 15 0.37 9.44 2.75
C ILE A 15 1.81 9.49 3.29
N LEU A 16 2.79 9.77 2.44
CA LEU A 16 4.20 9.83 2.83
C LEU A 16 4.48 10.99 3.79
N ASP A 17 3.94 12.18 3.51
CA ASP A 17 4.09 13.36 4.39
C ASP A 17 3.43 13.12 5.77
N LEU A 18 2.34 12.34 5.83
CA LEU A 18 1.73 11.93 7.10
C LEU A 18 2.62 10.95 7.89
N CYS A 19 3.23 9.99 7.19
CA CYS A 19 4.07 8.94 7.77
C CYS A 19 5.41 9.47 8.28
N PHE A 20 6.03 10.37 7.53
CA PHE A 20 7.38 10.90 7.77
C PHE A 20 7.33 12.43 7.76
N PRO A 21 6.70 13.04 8.79
CA PRO A 21 6.62 14.49 8.89
C PRO A 21 8.04 15.09 8.92
N ASP A 22 8.19 16.26 8.32
CA ASP A 22 9.42 17.06 8.30
C ASP A 22 10.60 16.44 7.51
N GLU A 23 10.44 15.26 6.94
CA GLU A 23 11.46 14.65 6.09
C GLU A 23 11.34 15.10 4.62
N PRO A 24 12.46 15.40 3.95
CA PRO A 24 12.48 15.62 2.51
C PRO A 24 11.98 14.39 1.75
N PHE A 25 11.30 14.60 0.63
CA PHE A 25 10.68 13.53 -0.15
C PHE A 25 11.63 12.36 -0.51
N ASP A 26 12.88 12.69 -0.86
CA ASP A 26 13.85 11.66 -1.24
C ASP A 26 14.21 10.75 -0.05
N ASP A 27 14.20 11.28 1.18
CA ASP A 27 14.42 10.52 2.41
C ASP A 27 13.19 9.67 2.78
N GLN A 28 11.99 10.21 2.56
CA GLN A 28 10.74 9.44 2.69
C GLN A 28 10.77 8.21 1.77
N LEU A 29 11.25 8.38 0.53
CA LEU A 29 11.37 7.29 -0.44
C LEU A 29 12.42 6.25 -0.06
N ARG A 30 13.55 6.65 0.57
CA ARG A 30 14.56 5.69 1.07
C ARG A 30 14.01 4.77 2.17
N LYS A 31 12.97 5.21 2.89
CA LYS A 31 12.30 4.47 3.97
C LYS A 31 11.05 3.72 3.51
N THR A 32 10.64 3.90 2.24
CA THR A 32 9.37 3.39 1.74
C THR A 32 9.60 2.45 0.57
N TRP A 33 8.94 1.29 0.62
CA TRP A 33 8.78 0.45 -0.56
C TRP A 33 7.30 0.38 -0.94
N MET A 34 6.99 0.75 -2.18
CA MET A 34 5.65 0.66 -2.76
C MET A 34 5.64 -0.45 -3.81
N THR A 35 4.64 -1.31 -3.74
CA THR A 35 4.48 -2.44 -4.67
C THR A 35 3.01 -2.77 -4.88
N GLU A 36 2.73 -3.56 -5.91
CA GLU A 36 1.38 -4.03 -6.21
C GLU A 36 1.05 -5.31 -5.46
N SER A 37 -0.22 -5.45 -5.08
CA SER A 37 -0.71 -6.68 -4.42
C SER A 37 -0.86 -7.87 -5.37
N LEU A 38 -0.72 -7.67 -6.67
CA LEU A 38 -0.72 -8.70 -7.71
C LEU A 38 0.46 -8.44 -8.65
N LEU A 39 1.48 -9.27 -8.56
CA LEU A 39 2.74 -9.11 -9.30
C LEU A 39 2.77 -9.86 -10.64
N CYS A 40 1.67 -10.54 -10.98
CA CYS A 40 1.53 -11.28 -12.21
C CYS A 40 0.70 -10.45 -13.19
N SER A 41 1.10 -10.47 -14.46
CA SER A 41 0.37 -9.80 -15.51
C SER A 41 -1.08 -10.30 -15.59
N ALA A 42 -2.01 -9.36 -15.74
CA ALA A 42 -3.38 -9.70 -16.14
C ALA A 42 -3.41 -9.85 -17.67
N PRO A 43 -4.23 -10.78 -18.21
CA PRO A 43 -4.39 -10.92 -19.66
C PRO A 43 -5.03 -9.68 -20.30
N GLU A 44 -5.78 -8.90 -19.52
CA GLU A 44 -6.46 -7.68 -19.96
C GLU A 44 -6.36 -6.62 -18.86
N GLU A 45 -6.09 -5.39 -19.25
CA GLU A 45 -6.00 -4.25 -18.35
C GLU A 45 -7.38 -3.94 -17.72
N GLY A 46 -7.38 -3.56 -16.44
CA GLY A 46 -8.59 -3.15 -15.72
C GLY A 46 -9.57 -4.27 -15.35
N LYS A 47 -9.46 -5.46 -15.96
CA LYS A 47 -10.35 -6.59 -15.67
C LYS A 47 -9.99 -7.33 -14.38
N SER A 48 -10.98 -8.03 -13.85
CA SER A 48 -10.81 -8.90 -12.69
C SER A 48 -9.98 -10.13 -13.03
N VAL A 49 -8.97 -10.41 -12.22
CA VAL A 49 -8.18 -11.63 -12.29
C VAL A 49 -8.85 -12.71 -11.45
N LYS A 50 -8.89 -13.96 -11.96
CA LYS A 50 -9.46 -15.11 -11.25
C LYS A 50 -8.81 -15.28 -9.88
N SER A 51 -9.61 -15.68 -8.89
CA SER A 51 -9.14 -15.76 -7.51
C SER A 51 -8.08 -16.81 -7.25
N THR A 52 -8.11 -17.92 -8.00
CA THR A 52 -7.03 -18.91 -8.00
C THR A 52 -5.71 -18.32 -8.48
N ALA A 53 -5.73 -17.53 -9.56
CA ALA A 53 -4.54 -16.93 -10.15
C ALA A 53 -3.91 -15.86 -9.25
N TRP A 54 -4.69 -14.91 -8.72
CA TRP A 54 -4.11 -13.88 -7.86
C TRP A 54 -3.65 -14.44 -6.50
N ARG A 55 -4.27 -15.51 -5.98
CA ARG A 55 -3.78 -16.20 -4.78
C ARG A 55 -2.44 -16.89 -5.02
N ALA A 56 -2.33 -17.65 -6.11
CA ALA A 56 -1.07 -18.27 -6.51
C ALA A 56 0.02 -17.20 -6.68
N CYS A 57 -0.30 -16.10 -7.35
CA CYS A 57 0.62 -14.99 -7.52
C CYS A 57 1.08 -14.37 -6.19
N SER A 58 0.14 -14.12 -5.27
CA SER A 58 0.44 -13.55 -3.96
C SER A 58 1.34 -14.48 -3.15
N SER A 59 1.08 -15.79 -3.22
CA SER A 59 1.84 -16.82 -2.52
C SER A 59 3.26 -17.00 -3.10
N CYS A 60 3.40 -17.02 -4.42
CA CYS A 60 4.69 -17.30 -5.08
C CYS A 60 5.61 -16.09 -5.16
N TYR A 61 5.07 -14.86 -5.18
CA TYR A 61 5.87 -13.65 -5.43
C TYR A 61 5.78 -12.63 -4.28
N LEU A 62 4.57 -12.19 -3.92
CA LEU A 62 4.41 -11.11 -2.96
C LEU A 62 4.84 -11.53 -1.55
N LYS A 63 4.39 -12.70 -1.08
CA LYS A 63 4.71 -13.18 0.26
C LYS A 63 6.23 -13.34 0.46
N PRO A 64 7.00 -14.02 -0.42
CA PRO A 64 8.45 -14.10 -0.28
C PRO A 64 9.14 -12.73 -0.23
N GLN A 65 8.71 -11.75 -1.04
CA GLN A 65 9.28 -10.41 -0.98
C GLN A 65 9.00 -9.72 0.36
N LEU A 66 7.79 -9.87 0.92
CA LEU A 66 7.44 -9.31 2.22
C LEU A 66 8.11 -10.04 3.38
N ASP A 67 8.40 -11.33 3.25
CA ASP A 67 9.15 -12.10 4.26
C ASP A 67 10.58 -11.55 4.43
N LEU A 68 11.22 -11.05 3.35
CA LEU A 68 12.50 -10.34 3.41
C LEU A 68 12.44 -9.03 4.21
N LEU A 69 11.24 -8.47 4.33
CA LEU A 69 10.93 -7.24 5.06
C LEU A 69 10.06 -7.53 6.28
N SER A 70 10.32 -8.63 6.98
CA SER A 70 9.51 -9.10 8.13
C SER A 70 9.32 -8.06 9.25
N LYS A 71 10.21 -7.07 9.35
CA LYS A 71 10.11 -5.96 10.33
C LYS A 71 9.40 -4.72 9.78
N ALA A 72 9.01 -4.70 8.51
CA ALA A 72 8.34 -3.55 7.90
C ALA A 72 6.91 -3.39 8.45
N PHE A 73 6.45 -2.15 8.44
CA PHE A 73 5.06 -1.82 8.70
C PHE A 73 4.30 -1.81 7.36
N ILE A 74 3.46 -2.81 7.15
CA ILE A 74 2.76 -3.01 5.88
C ILE A 74 1.42 -2.29 5.91
N VAL A 75 1.16 -1.42 4.93
CA VAL A 75 -0.14 -0.77 4.74
C VAL A 75 -0.79 -1.27 3.45
N ALA A 76 -1.98 -1.84 3.55
CA ALA A 76 -2.74 -2.32 2.40
C ALA A 76 -3.76 -1.25 1.96
N LEU A 77 -3.47 -0.59 0.83
CA LEU A 77 -4.29 0.47 0.27
C LEU A 77 -5.40 -0.09 -0.64
N GLY A 78 -6.64 -0.02 -0.17
CA GLY A 78 -7.84 -0.44 -0.91
C GLY A 78 -8.20 -1.93 -0.76
N LEU A 79 -9.46 -2.25 -1.07
CA LEU A 79 -10.04 -3.57 -0.77
C LEU A 79 -9.35 -4.73 -1.50
N LYS A 80 -8.90 -4.52 -2.75
CA LYS A 80 -8.20 -5.57 -3.52
C LYS A 80 -6.89 -5.96 -2.84
N ALA A 81 -6.09 -4.98 -2.41
CA ALA A 81 -4.85 -5.25 -1.69
C ALA A 81 -5.13 -5.95 -0.36
N GLN A 82 -6.07 -5.45 0.42
CA GLN A 82 -6.46 -6.05 1.70
C GLN A 82 -6.93 -7.51 1.53
N GLN A 83 -7.76 -7.81 0.53
CA GLN A 83 -8.24 -9.16 0.26
C GLN A 83 -7.10 -10.12 -0.10
N ARG A 84 -6.15 -9.64 -0.91
CA ARG A 84 -5.00 -10.43 -1.36
C ARG A 84 -4.04 -10.75 -0.22
N LEU A 85 -3.70 -9.75 0.61
CA LEU A 85 -2.83 -9.97 1.76
C LEU A 85 -3.49 -10.89 2.80
N ARG A 86 -4.81 -10.75 3.04
CA ARG A 86 -5.55 -11.67 3.93
C ARG A 86 -5.48 -13.11 3.45
N SER A 87 -5.58 -13.36 2.14
CA SER A 87 -5.61 -14.74 1.62
C SER A 87 -4.31 -15.50 1.83
N VAL A 88 -3.20 -14.79 2.04
CA VAL A 88 -1.87 -15.38 2.30
C VAL A 88 -1.45 -15.23 3.76
N GLY A 89 -2.38 -14.89 4.65
CA GLY A 89 -2.16 -14.83 6.09
C GLY A 89 -1.25 -13.69 6.56
N LEU A 90 -1.09 -12.63 5.76
CA LEU A 90 -0.23 -11.50 6.13
C LEU A 90 -0.97 -10.52 7.04
N THR A 91 -0.27 -10.03 8.06
CA THR A 91 -0.72 -8.91 8.91
C THR A 91 -0.37 -7.59 8.25
N PHE A 92 -1.33 -6.65 8.25
CA PHE A 92 -1.15 -5.33 7.66
C PHE A 92 -2.12 -4.33 8.30
N PHE A 93 -1.83 -3.04 8.12
CA PHE A 93 -2.76 -1.96 8.43
C PHE A 93 -3.66 -1.70 7.22
N ALA A 94 -4.97 -1.82 7.41
CA ALA A 94 -5.95 -1.57 6.33
C ALA A 94 -6.19 -0.07 6.15
N ALA A 95 -6.05 0.42 4.93
CA ALA A 95 -6.34 1.81 4.60
C ALA A 95 -7.05 1.93 3.24
N GLY A 96 -7.69 3.07 3.01
CA GLY A 96 -8.37 3.38 1.75
C GLY A 96 -7.40 3.48 0.57
N ALA A 97 -7.93 3.30 -0.64
CA ALA A 97 -7.12 3.29 -1.87
C ALA A 97 -6.49 4.67 -2.14
N ALA A 98 -5.25 4.71 -2.63
CA ALA A 98 -4.62 5.95 -3.09
C ALA A 98 -5.12 6.40 -4.47
N SER A 99 -5.69 5.50 -5.26
CA SER A 99 -6.24 5.76 -6.59
C SER A 99 -7.77 5.75 -6.62
N PRO A 100 -8.38 6.40 -7.64
CA PRO A 100 -9.82 6.31 -7.87
C PRO A 100 -10.32 4.89 -8.11
N PRO A 101 -11.62 4.62 -7.82
CA PRO A 101 -12.59 5.55 -7.22
C PRO A 101 -12.50 5.63 -5.69
N GLY A 102 -11.81 4.69 -5.04
CA GLY A 102 -11.80 4.54 -3.58
C GLY A 102 -11.12 5.69 -2.83
N CYS A 103 -10.25 6.46 -3.48
CA CYS A 103 -9.59 7.61 -2.86
C CYS A 103 -10.52 8.79 -2.57
N ASN A 104 -11.71 8.84 -3.19
CA ASN A 104 -12.62 9.98 -3.09
C ASN A 104 -13.52 9.95 -1.84
N LEU A 105 -13.49 8.86 -1.07
CA LEU A 105 -14.29 8.74 0.14
C LEU A 105 -13.66 9.57 1.28
N PRO A 106 -14.44 10.36 2.04
CA PRO A 106 -13.89 11.13 3.17
C PRO A 106 -13.14 10.27 4.18
N SER A 107 -13.66 9.07 4.47
CA SER A 107 -13.05 8.09 5.38
C SER A 107 -11.69 7.56 4.92
N THR A 108 -11.37 7.69 3.63
CA THR A 108 -10.07 7.25 3.10
C THR A 108 -8.93 8.09 3.67
N ARG A 109 -9.09 9.41 3.76
CA ARG A 109 -8.05 10.29 4.34
C ARG A 109 -7.82 9.99 5.82
N ASP A 110 -8.89 9.78 6.58
CA ASP A 110 -8.81 9.40 8.00
C ASP A 110 -8.06 8.07 8.19
N SER A 111 -8.27 7.11 7.28
CA SER A 111 -7.56 5.83 7.34
C SER A 111 -6.05 5.98 7.11
N TRP A 112 -5.63 6.92 6.25
CA TRP A 112 -4.21 7.23 6.03
C TRP A 112 -3.58 7.86 7.26
N LEU A 113 -4.28 8.81 7.90
CA LEU A 113 -3.83 9.43 9.14
C LEU A 113 -3.63 8.37 10.24
N LYS A 114 -4.60 7.45 10.41
CA LYS A 114 -4.50 6.36 11.39
C LYS A 114 -3.32 5.42 11.10
N ALA A 115 -3.10 5.07 9.84
CA ALA A 115 -1.95 4.25 9.43
C ALA A 115 -0.62 4.93 9.78
N ALA A 116 -0.51 6.23 9.46
CA ALA A 116 0.66 7.03 9.76
C ALA A 116 0.91 7.21 11.27
N MET A 117 -0.14 7.38 12.06
CA MET A 117 -0.03 7.39 13.53
C MET A 117 0.49 6.05 14.06
N ALA A 118 -0.05 4.93 13.59
CA ALA A 118 0.41 3.60 13.99
C ALA A 118 1.88 3.34 13.64
N LEU A 119 2.33 3.76 12.45
CA LEU A 119 3.73 3.69 12.05
C LEU A 119 4.63 4.50 13.00
N ARG A 120 4.26 5.76 13.28
CA ARG A 120 5.06 6.66 14.12
C ARG A 120 5.15 6.19 15.57
N THR A 121 4.10 5.56 16.11
CA THR A 121 4.15 4.94 17.44
C THR A 121 5.09 3.74 17.47
N ARG A 122 5.13 2.93 16.40
CA ARG A 122 6.03 1.78 16.31
C ARG A 122 7.50 2.17 16.29
N GLY A 123 7.85 3.27 15.63
CA GLY A 123 9.25 3.74 15.51
C GLY A 123 9.83 4.43 16.75
N ARG A 124 9.01 4.66 17.79
CA ARG A 124 9.44 5.26 19.07
C ARG A 124 9.85 4.24 20.14
N ASN A 125 9.62 2.95 19.88
CA ASN A 125 10.06 1.83 20.70
C ASN A 125 11.25 1.14 20.05
#